data_AF-A0A822AI99-F1
#
_entry.id   AF-A0A822AI99-F1
#
_cell.length_a   1.000
_cell.length_b   1.000
_cell.length_c   1.000
_cell.angle_alpha   90.00
_cell.angle_beta   90.00
_cell.angle_gamma   90.00
#
_symmetry.space_group_name_H-M   'P 1'
#
loop_
_entity.id
_entity.type
_entity.pdbx_description
1 polymer ?
#
loop_
_entity_poly.entity_id
_entity_poly.type
_entity_poly.pdbx_seq_one_letter_code
_entity_poly.pdbx_strand_id
1 'polypeptide(L)'
;IVIAVHGYEDDKGIFIVKDYCFKDLLIPKQLSSLKEDKFLLFASGFLLSETSIIFNQLEYLFLFHNLISYTITDIDIMPGVNDPCCYMLPQQPLHPCMFPSSSKRKTTLCLANPYDFQIVFLQTSGQNLDDIYPLSTIDDRVQILENCLKLCAIAPICPDTLSCYPYVKNDPLIITDIPHVFFAGNQPKFETRVINIDKTNLSNHHMNLMIQPVQNYLQGFIEIVEHLTVWLELEIPSYNDSNDFCIVVQNEILDEIA
;
A
#
# COMPACT_ATOMS: atom_id res chain seq x y z
N ILE A 1 3.03 -2.76 -18.70
CA ILE A 1 4.46 -3.11 -18.42
C ILE A 1 5.36 -2.50 -19.49
N VAL A 2 6.45 -1.82 -19.10
CA VAL A 2 7.45 -1.24 -20.02
C VAL A 2 8.84 -1.73 -19.65
N ILE A 3 9.49 -2.47 -20.55
CA ILE A 3 10.85 -3.02 -20.38
C ILE A 3 11.62 -2.90 -21.71
N ALA A 4 12.95 -2.93 -21.66
CA ALA A 4 13.78 -3.04 -22.85
C ALA A 4 14.05 -4.52 -23.15
N VAL A 5 13.92 -4.92 -24.41
CA VAL A 5 14.07 -6.32 -24.84
C VAL A 5 15.10 -6.39 -25.95
N HIS A 6 16.02 -7.35 -25.85
CA HIS A 6 17.04 -7.64 -26.85
C HIS A 6 16.78 -9.01 -27.48
N GLY A 7 16.81 -9.08 -28.82
CA GLY A 7 16.39 -10.26 -29.56
C GLY A 7 16.60 -10.11 -31.06
N TYR A 8 15.94 -10.97 -31.83
CA TYR A 8 15.96 -10.95 -33.29
C TYR A 8 14.63 -11.48 -33.83
N GLU A 9 14.27 -11.08 -35.06
CA GLU A 9 13.12 -11.61 -35.77
C GLU A 9 13.53 -12.87 -36.55
N ASP A 10 12.74 -13.95 -36.46
CA ASP A 10 12.95 -15.16 -37.23
C ASP A 10 12.36 -15.07 -38.65
N ASP A 11 12.58 -16.11 -39.47
CA ASP A 11 12.10 -16.16 -40.86
C ASP A 11 10.55 -16.15 -40.99
N LYS A 12 9.82 -16.31 -39.88
CA LYS A 12 8.35 -16.28 -39.82
C LYS A 12 7.81 -14.94 -39.30
N GLY A 13 8.69 -13.99 -39.00
CA GLY A 13 8.32 -12.69 -38.44
C GLY A 13 8.06 -12.71 -36.93
N ILE A 14 8.49 -13.76 -36.22
CA ILE A 14 8.34 -13.86 -34.76
C ILE A 14 9.59 -13.28 -34.10
N PHE A 15 9.39 -12.33 -33.18
CA PHE A 15 10.49 -11.78 -32.39
C PHE A 15 10.91 -12.76 -31.27
N ILE A 16 12.13 -13.28 -31.37
CA ILE A 16 12.75 -14.17 -30.40
C ILE A 16 13.56 -13.34 -29.40
N VAL A 17 13.12 -13.37 -28.13
CA VAL A 17 13.79 -12.68 -27.03
C VAL A 17 15.02 -13.46 -26.57
N LYS A 18 16.17 -12.78 -26.55
CA LYS A 18 17.42 -13.30 -25.97
C LYS A 18 17.64 -12.82 -24.55
N ASP A 19 17.29 -11.56 -24.29
CA ASP A 19 17.52 -10.90 -23.01
C ASP A 19 16.55 -9.74 -22.82
N TYR A 20 16.39 -9.26 -21.59
CA TYR A 20 15.59 -8.09 -21.26
C TYR A 20 16.14 -7.37 -20.03
N CYS A 21 15.86 -6.09 -19.91
CA CYS A 21 16.19 -5.33 -18.72
C CYS A 21 15.09 -4.34 -18.33
N PHE A 22 15.08 -4.02 -17.03
CA PHE A 22 14.16 -3.06 -16.43
C PHE A 22 14.76 -1.65 -16.49
N LYS A 23 13.91 -0.64 -16.27
CA LYS A 23 14.38 0.71 -16.03
C LYS A 23 15.29 0.71 -14.81
N ASP A 24 16.37 1.47 -14.91
CA ASP A 24 17.23 1.63 -13.77
C ASP A 24 16.53 2.33 -12.59
N LEU A 25 16.38 1.62 -11.45
CA LEU A 25 16.00 2.23 -10.17
C LEU A 25 16.94 3.41 -9.84
N LEU A 26 16.33 4.53 -9.46
CA LEU A 26 17.02 5.75 -9.05
C LEU A 26 17.59 5.59 -7.63
N ILE A 27 18.50 6.50 -7.25
CA ILE A 27 19.05 6.51 -5.90
C ILE A 27 17.96 7.04 -4.96
N PRO A 28 17.56 6.30 -3.92
CA PRO A 28 16.61 6.80 -2.94
C PRO A 28 17.20 8.00 -2.21
N LYS A 29 16.33 8.94 -1.81
CA LYS A 29 16.74 10.15 -1.11
C LYS A 29 17.30 9.81 0.26
N GLN A 30 18.53 10.24 0.58
CA GLN A 30 19.12 9.97 1.89
C GLN A 30 18.24 10.49 3.05
N LEU A 31 17.92 9.61 3.99
CA LEU A 31 17.18 9.94 5.21
C LEU A 31 18.11 10.55 6.26
N SER A 32 17.60 11.53 7.02
CA SER A 32 18.32 12.06 8.18
C SER A 32 18.25 11.07 9.34
N SER A 33 19.36 10.89 10.06
CA SER A 33 19.37 10.08 11.28
C SER A 33 18.36 10.60 12.31
N LEU A 34 17.63 9.68 12.93
CA LEU A 34 16.77 9.96 14.06
C LEU A 34 17.56 10.25 15.34
N LYS A 35 16.97 11.05 16.24
CA LYS A 35 17.50 11.24 17.60
C LYS A 35 17.00 10.18 18.57
N GLU A 36 15.83 9.61 18.30
CA GLU A 36 15.12 8.61 19.09
C GLU A 36 14.28 7.76 18.13
N ASP A 37 14.03 6.51 18.50
CA ASP A 37 13.25 5.58 17.70
C ASP A 37 11.79 6.03 17.59
N LYS A 38 11.24 5.92 16.38
CA LYS A 38 9.84 6.22 16.09
C LYS A 38 9.17 5.01 15.46
N PHE A 39 7.92 4.77 15.82
CA PHE A 39 7.20 3.57 15.37
C PHE A 39 5.93 3.94 14.61
N LEU A 40 5.70 3.23 13.51
CA LEU A 40 4.47 3.30 12.73
C LEU A 40 3.71 1.99 12.84
N LEU A 41 2.39 2.11 12.98
CA LEU A 41 1.51 0.96 13.03
C LEU A 41 0.71 0.88 11.73
N PHE A 42 0.93 -0.19 10.96
CA PHE A 42 0.16 -0.46 9.76
C PHE A 42 -0.95 -1.46 10.07
N ALA A 43 -2.19 -1.08 9.79
CA ALA A 43 -3.35 -1.92 10.01
C ALA A 43 -4.26 -1.87 8.78
N SER A 44 -4.57 -3.03 8.20
CA SER A 44 -5.39 -3.13 7.01
C SER A 44 -6.51 -4.14 7.18
N GLY A 45 -7.55 -3.97 6.37
CA GLY A 45 -8.65 -4.92 6.27
C GLY A 45 -9.42 -4.98 7.57
N PHE A 46 -9.91 -3.83 8.07
CA PHE A 46 -10.88 -3.78 9.16
C PHE A 46 -12.22 -4.39 8.73
N LEU A 47 -12.18 -5.71 8.50
CA LEU A 47 -13.29 -6.59 8.18
C LEU A 47 -14.06 -6.85 9.45
N LEU A 48 -15.17 -6.14 9.62
CA LEU A 48 -16.08 -6.38 10.73
C LEU A 48 -17.11 -7.49 10.42
N SER A 49 -16.91 -8.30 9.38
CA SER A 49 -17.80 -9.43 9.10
C SER A 49 -17.20 -10.57 8.29
N GLU A 50 -16.76 -11.61 8.99
CA GLU A 50 -16.93 -12.97 8.48
C GLU A 50 -18.13 -13.68 9.11
N THR A 51 -18.72 -13.14 10.19
CA THR A 51 -19.90 -13.72 10.83
C THR A 51 -21.17 -12.95 10.50
N SER A 52 -21.95 -13.50 9.55
CA SER A 52 -23.40 -13.32 9.34
C SER A 52 -23.95 -11.94 8.90
N ILE A 53 -24.17 -11.79 7.58
CA ILE A 53 -25.44 -11.43 6.91
C ILE A 53 -26.23 -10.13 7.29
N ILE A 54 -25.92 -9.33 8.32
CA ILE A 54 -26.91 -8.30 8.77
C ILE A 54 -26.43 -6.85 8.83
N PHE A 55 -25.14 -6.52 8.77
CA PHE A 55 -24.73 -5.12 8.84
C PHE A 55 -24.65 -4.45 7.45
N ASN A 56 -25.38 -3.36 7.27
CA ASN A 56 -25.28 -2.53 6.06
C ASN A 56 -23.93 -1.77 6.09
N GLN A 57 -23.39 -1.37 4.93
CA GLN A 57 -22.10 -0.66 4.79
C GLN A 57 -21.95 0.53 5.78
N LEU A 58 -23.07 1.19 6.10
CA LEU A 58 -23.15 2.29 7.06
C LEU A 58 -22.83 1.90 8.51
N GLU A 59 -23.18 0.69 8.94
CA GLU A 59 -22.95 0.23 10.30
C GLU A 59 -21.48 -0.13 10.54
N TYR A 60 -20.78 -0.67 9.53
CA TYR A 60 -19.33 -0.85 9.58
C TYR A 60 -18.61 0.48 9.69
N LEU A 61 -19.02 1.46 8.87
CA LEU A 61 -18.45 2.78 8.95
C LEU A 61 -18.66 3.41 10.33
N PHE A 62 -19.82 3.19 10.96
CA PHE A 62 -20.10 3.64 12.31
C PHE A 62 -19.19 2.96 13.36
N LEU A 63 -19.01 1.64 13.28
CA LEU A 63 -18.12 0.90 14.17
C LEU A 63 -16.66 1.35 14.00
N PHE A 64 -16.21 1.47 12.76
CA PHE A 64 -14.87 1.97 12.45
C PHE A 64 -14.68 3.40 12.97
N HIS A 65 -15.66 4.29 12.76
CA HIS A 65 -15.65 5.64 13.31
C HIS A 65 -15.52 5.65 14.84
N ASN A 66 -16.24 4.77 15.54
CA ASN A 66 -16.13 4.65 17.00
C ASN A 66 -14.73 4.20 17.42
N LEU A 67 -14.18 3.16 16.77
CA LEU A 67 -12.83 2.68 17.05
C LEU A 67 -11.80 3.82 16.94
N ILE A 68 -11.80 4.53 15.81
CA ILE A 68 -10.85 5.63 15.61
C ILE A 68 -11.12 6.80 16.55
N SER A 69 -12.36 7.04 17.00
CA SER A 69 -12.69 8.14 17.93
C SER A 69 -12.07 7.97 19.31
N TYR A 70 -11.86 6.73 19.76
CA TYR A 70 -11.27 6.44 21.08
C TYR A 70 -9.74 6.35 21.06
N THR A 71 -9.13 6.34 19.88
CA THR A 71 -7.67 6.37 19.78
C THR A 71 -7.12 7.72 20.23
N ILE A 72 -5.98 7.65 20.93
CA ILE A 72 -5.24 8.82 21.43
C ILE A 72 -4.07 9.21 20.52
N THR A 73 -3.82 8.42 19.47
CA THR A 73 -2.70 8.55 18.54
C THR A 73 -3.13 9.26 17.26
N ASP A 74 -2.17 9.64 16.44
CA ASP A 74 -2.45 10.15 15.10
C ASP A 74 -2.88 8.98 14.20
N ILE A 75 -3.80 9.27 13.27
CA ILE A 75 -4.41 8.28 12.39
C ILE A 75 -4.48 8.85 10.98
N ASP A 76 -3.98 8.06 10.06
CA ASP A 76 -4.03 8.29 8.63
C ASP A 76 -4.93 7.21 8.00
N ILE A 77 -6.04 7.62 7.40
CA ILE A 77 -7.05 6.70 6.87
C ILE A 77 -6.94 6.69 5.34
N MET A 78 -6.72 5.51 4.76
CA MET A 78 -6.69 5.32 3.31
C MET A 78 -7.91 4.51 2.86
N PRO A 79 -8.53 4.85 1.71
CA PRO A 79 -9.65 4.10 1.18
C PRO A 79 -9.21 2.74 0.60
N GLY A 80 -10.02 1.72 0.80
CA GLY A 80 -9.98 0.44 0.08
C GLY A 80 -10.91 0.39 -1.13
N VAL A 81 -10.93 -0.75 -1.82
CA VAL A 81 -11.67 -0.93 -3.09
C VAL A 81 -13.18 -0.78 -2.91
N ASN A 82 -13.69 -1.21 -1.76
CA ASN A 82 -15.11 -1.19 -1.50
C ASN A 82 -15.56 -0.05 -0.57
N ASP A 83 -14.67 0.86 -0.22
CA ASP A 83 -15.05 2.04 0.56
C ASP A 83 -15.93 2.99 -0.28
N PRO A 84 -16.76 3.85 0.37
CA PRO A 84 -17.66 4.78 -0.32
C PRO A 84 -16.89 5.99 -0.90
N CYS A 85 -15.97 5.71 -1.81
CA CYS A 85 -15.16 6.65 -2.59
C CYS A 85 -15.14 6.19 -4.05
N CYS A 86 -14.32 6.81 -4.91
CA CYS A 86 -14.20 6.34 -6.28
C CYS A 86 -13.46 4.99 -6.33
N TYR A 87 -13.96 4.08 -7.17
CA TYR A 87 -13.37 2.76 -7.40
C TYR A 87 -12.04 2.83 -8.18
N MET A 88 -11.92 3.80 -9.10
CA MET A 88 -10.75 3.94 -9.96
C MET A 88 -9.54 4.46 -9.17
N LEU A 89 -8.35 3.97 -9.52
CA LEU A 89 -7.09 4.54 -9.04
C LEU A 89 -6.73 5.85 -9.77
N PRO A 90 -6.11 6.83 -9.09
CA PRO A 90 -6.03 6.95 -7.63
C PRO A 90 -7.38 7.25 -6.98
N GLN A 91 -7.72 6.50 -5.93
CA GLN A 91 -8.92 6.72 -5.13
C GLN A 91 -8.81 8.01 -4.32
N GLN A 92 -9.89 8.79 -4.31
CA GLN A 92 -9.97 10.03 -3.54
C GLN A 92 -10.12 9.75 -2.04
N PRO A 93 -9.62 10.65 -1.17
CA PRO A 93 -9.83 10.53 0.26
C PRO A 93 -11.28 10.39 0.68
N LEU A 94 -11.52 9.63 1.74
CA LEU A 94 -12.84 9.50 2.35
C LEU A 94 -13.35 10.86 2.83
N HIS A 95 -14.65 11.12 2.64
CA HIS A 95 -15.22 12.41 2.98
C HIS A 95 -15.36 12.55 4.52
N PRO A 96 -14.98 13.68 5.13
CA PRO A 96 -15.05 13.89 6.58
C PRO A 96 -16.41 13.66 7.24
N CYS A 97 -17.52 13.76 6.49
CA CYS A 97 -18.87 13.46 7.00
C CYS A 97 -19.02 12.02 7.49
N MET A 98 -18.18 11.10 7.00
CA MET A 98 -18.11 9.72 7.42
C MET A 98 -17.59 9.57 8.85
N PHE A 99 -16.88 10.58 9.37
CA PHE A 99 -16.25 10.57 10.69
C PHE A 99 -16.61 11.82 11.51
N PRO A 100 -17.87 12.00 11.95
CA PRO A 100 -18.35 13.27 12.54
C PRO A 100 -17.57 13.78 13.76
N SER A 101 -17.04 12.87 14.58
CA SER A 101 -16.24 13.22 15.77
C SER A 101 -14.74 13.26 15.48
N SER A 102 -14.23 12.30 14.71
CA SER A 102 -12.79 12.12 14.49
C SER A 102 -12.24 13.14 13.50
N SER A 103 -13.01 13.50 12.47
CA SER A 103 -12.60 14.50 11.46
C SER A 103 -12.38 15.91 12.02
N LYS A 104 -12.88 16.18 13.23
CA LYS A 104 -12.63 17.46 13.93
C LYS A 104 -11.22 17.53 14.53
N ARG A 105 -10.55 16.38 14.68
CA ARG A 105 -9.19 16.30 15.22
C ARG A 105 -8.19 16.50 14.08
N LYS A 106 -7.16 17.31 14.33
CA LYS A 106 -6.06 17.49 13.38
C LYS A 106 -5.23 16.22 13.20
N THR A 107 -5.27 15.34 14.19
CA THR A 107 -4.56 14.07 14.27
C THR A 107 -5.27 12.95 13.49
N THR A 108 -6.36 13.23 12.78
CA THR A 108 -7.05 12.23 11.95
C THR A 108 -7.15 12.75 10.53
N LEU A 109 -6.38 12.16 9.62
CA LEU A 109 -6.34 12.54 8.21
C LEU A 109 -7.00 11.47 7.36
N CYS A 110 -7.75 11.89 6.35
CA CYS A 110 -8.21 11.02 5.28
C CYS A 110 -7.33 11.28 4.06
N LEU A 111 -6.76 10.23 3.49
CA LEU A 111 -5.74 10.26 2.46
C LEU A 111 -6.22 9.54 1.19
N ALA A 112 -5.52 9.74 0.08
CA ALA A 112 -5.81 9.06 -1.18
C ALA A 112 -5.25 7.62 -1.17
N ASN A 113 -5.59 6.82 -2.19
CA ASN A 113 -4.93 5.54 -2.47
C ASN A 113 -4.57 5.47 -3.97
N PRO A 114 -3.30 5.29 -4.38
CA PRO A 114 -2.11 5.16 -3.55
C PRO A 114 -1.76 6.46 -2.80
N TYR A 115 -0.96 6.35 -1.74
CA TYR A 115 -0.45 7.48 -0.98
C TYR A 115 1.08 7.45 -0.88
N ASP A 116 1.70 8.60 -1.07
CA ASP A 116 3.12 8.82 -0.80
C ASP A 116 3.26 9.70 0.45
N PHE A 117 3.72 9.10 1.54
CA PHE A 117 4.00 9.81 2.78
C PHE A 117 5.47 10.22 2.83
N GLN A 118 5.68 11.55 2.78
CA GLN A 118 6.98 12.21 2.93
C GLN A 118 8.08 11.71 1.97
N ILE A 119 7.74 11.03 0.86
CA ILE A 119 8.72 10.45 -0.08
C ILE A 119 9.56 9.35 0.61
N VAL A 120 9.07 8.82 1.73
CA VAL A 120 9.69 7.71 2.48
C VAL A 120 8.85 6.45 2.32
N PHE A 121 7.52 6.59 2.31
CA PHE A 121 6.60 5.47 2.20
C PHE A 121 5.71 5.62 0.98
N LEU A 122 5.69 4.59 0.17
CA LEU A 122 4.69 4.42 -0.87
C LEU A 122 3.72 3.33 -0.42
N GLN A 123 2.42 3.62 -0.43
CA GLN A 123 1.41 2.73 0.14
C GLN A 123 0.26 2.51 -0.83
N THR A 124 -0.22 1.27 -0.91
CA THR A 124 -1.46 0.90 -1.61
C THR A 124 -2.39 0.12 -0.69
N SER A 125 -3.68 0.11 -1.01
CA SER A 125 -4.68 -0.73 -0.33
C SER A 125 -4.77 -2.17 -0.87
N GLY A 126 -3.72 -2.65 -1.54
CA GLY A 126 -3.59 -4.05 -1.96
C GLY A 126 -4.14 -4.40 -3.35
N GLN A 127 -5.04 -3.59 -3.91
CA GLN A 127 -5.73 -3.92 -5.16
C GLN A 127 -4.78 -4.18 -6.33
N ASN A 128 -3.64 -3.49 -6.36
CA ASN A 128 -2.62 -3.69 -7.38
C ASN A 128 -2.02 -5.11 -7.35
N LEU A 129 -1.83 -5.68 -6.16
CA LEU A 129 -1.34 -7.06 -6.00
C LEU A 129 -2.44 -8.07 -6.29
N ASP A 130 -3.66 -7.81 -5.79
CA ASP A 130 -4.82 -8.69 -6.02
C ASP A 130 -5.20 -8.81 -7.50
N ASP A 131 -4.98 -7.75 -8.27
CA ASP A 131 -5.20 -7.76 -9.72
C ASP A 131 -4.10 -8.52 -10.48
N ILE A 132 -2.82 -8.35 -10.09
CA ILE A 132 -1.70 -9.02 -10.77
C ILE A 132 -1.63 -10.52 -10.45
N TYR A 133 -1.87 -10.89 -9.18
CA TYR A 133 -1.71 -12.25 -8.68
C TYR A 133 -2.39 -13.32 -9.56
N PRO A 134 -3.71 -13.26 -9.86
CA PRO A 134 -4.39 -14.27 -10.66
C PRO A 134 -3.96 -14.29 -12.14
N LEU A 135 -3.29 -13.24 -12.61
CA LEU A 135 -2.82 -13.11 -14.00
C LEU A 135 -1.35 -13.50 -14.16
N SER A 136 -0.67 -13.80 -13.05
CA SER A 136 0.76 -14.11 -13.03
C SER A 136 1.00 -15.58 -12.66
N THR A 137 2.20 -16.08 -12.96
CA THR A 137 2.67 -17.39 -12.46
C THR A 137 3.43 -17.25 -11.13
N ILE A 138 3.28 -16.13 -10.43
CA ILE A 138 4.05 -15.79 -9.22
C ILE A 138 3.16 -16.01 -8.01
N ASP A 139 3.46 -17.04 -7.22
CA ASP A 139 2.71 -17.32 -5.97
C ASP A 139 3.09 -16.38 -4.82
N ASP A 140 4.26 -15.75 -4.91
CA ASP A 140 4.80 -14.87 -3.89
C ASP A 140 4.39 -13.40 -4.14
N ARG A 141 3.48 -12.90 -3.30
CA ARG A 141 2.95 -11.53 -3.39
C ARG A 141 3.99 -10.46 -3.08
N VAL A 142 5.00 -10.72 -2.25
CA VAL A 142 6.10 -9.76 -2.03
C VAL A 142 6.99 -9.69 -3.26
N GLN A 143 7.18 -10.79 -3.98
CA GLN A 143 7.85 -10.79 -5.30
C GLN A 143 7.08 -9.96 -6.34
N ILE A 144 5.74 -9.99 -6.32
CA ILE A 144 4.92 -9.13 -7.19
C ILE A 144 5.16 -7.65 -6.84
N LEU A 145 5.15 -7.29 -5.56
CA LEU A 145 5.43 -5.92 -5.10
C LEU A 145 6.85 -5.45 -5.50
N GLU A 146 7.83 -6.35 -5.39
CA GLU A 146 9.21 -6.12 -5.86
C GLU A 146 9.26 -5.86 -7.37
N ASN A 147 8.48 -6.60 -8.15
CA ASN A 147 8.40 -6.41 -9.60
C ASN A 147 7.73 -5.08 -9.97
N CYS A 148 6.69 -4.66 -9.25
CA CYS A 148 6.09 -3.32 -9.39
C CYS A 148 7.14 -2.21 -9.19
N LEU A 149 7.96 -2.34 -8.14
CA LEU A 149 9.07 -1.43 -7.88
C LEU A 149 10.11 -1.45 -9.01
N LYS A 150 10.56 -2.63 -9.46
CA LYS A 150 11.51 -2.80 -10.59
C LYS A 150 10.98 -2.17 -11.88
N LEU A 151 9.67 -2.24 -12.10
CA LEU A 151 8.98 -1.63 -13.23
C LEU A 151 8.76 -0.11 -13.06
N CYS A 152 9.08 0.45 -11.89
CA CYS A 152 8.77 1.83 -11.50
C CYS A 152 7.27 2.15 -11.71
N ALA A 153 6.39 1.20 -11.39
CA ALA A 153 4.96 1.34 -11.59
C ALA A 153 4.18 0.68 -10.44
N ILE A 154 3.29 1.44 -9.81
CA ILE A 154 2.46 0.98 -8.68
C ILE A 154 1.51 -0.13 -9.11
N ALA A 155 0.86 0.06 -10.26
CA ALA A 155 -0.09 -0.88 -10.86
C ALA A 155 0.21 -1.00 -12.37
N PRO A 156 1.19 -1.84 -12.77
CA PRO A 156 1.73 -1.90 -14.14
C PRO A 156 0.78 -2.45 -15.22
N ILE A 157 -0.40 -2.94 -14.81
CA ILE A 157 -1.46 -3.50 -15.66
C ILE A 157 -2.72 -2.62 -15.70
N CYS A 158 -2.73 -1.47 -15.01
CA CYS A 158 -3.72 -0.43 -15.27
C CYS A 158 -3.53 0.18 -16.67
N PRO A 159 -4.62 0.53 -17.39
CA PRO A 159 -6.03 0.39 -17.04
C PRO A 159 -6.69 -0.95 -17.46
N ASP A 160 -5.92 -1.93 -17.95
CA ASP A 160 -6.46 -3.10 -18.67
C ASP A 160 -7.32 -4.01 -17.78
N THR A 161 -6.94 -4.17 -16.51
CA THR A 161 -7.58 -5.11 -15.57
C THR A 161 -8.04 -4.41 -14.30
N LEU A 162 -7.20 -3.51 -13.77
CA LEU A 162 -7.56 -2.59 -12.70
C LEU A 162 -7.91 -1.21 -13.27
N SER A 163 -9.10 -0.72 -12.92
CA SER A 163 -9.58 0.58 -13.41
C SER A 163 -8.77 1.74 -12.86
N CYS A 164 -8.29 2.63 -13.74
CA CYS A 164 -7.66 3.88 -13.34
C CYS A 164 -8.21 5.07 -14.14
N TYR A 165 -8.08 6.27 -13.57
CA TYR A 165 -8.46 7.50 -14.25
C TYR A 165 -7.55 7.73 -15.48
N PRO A 166 -8.10 8.17 -16.63
CA PRO A 166 -7.33 8.30 -17.87
C PRO A 166 -6.50 9.59 -17.89
N TYR A 167 -5.37 9.59 -17.18
CA TYR A 167 -4.44 10.71 -17.20
C TYR A 167 -3.75 10.85 -18.57
N VAL A 168 -3.75 12.07 -19.13
CA VAL A 168 -3.23 12.32 -20.49
C VAL A 168 -1.73 12.71 -20.49
N LYS A 169 -1.27 13.38 -19.43
CA LYS A 169 0.09 13.96 -19.38
C LYS A 169 1.02 13.19 -18.47
N ASN A 170 0.65 13.09 -17.20
CA ASN A 170 1.45 12.48 -16.15
C ASN A 170 0.62 11.37 -15.52
N ASP A 171 1.11 10.15 -15.58
CA ASP A 171 0.49 9.01 -14.93
C ASP A 171 0.93 8.97 -13.46
N PRO A 172 0.00 9.13 -12.49
CA PRO A 172 0.32 9.11 -11.07
C PRO A 172 0.69 7.71 -10.54
N LEU A 173 0.50 6.66 -11.34
CA LEU A 173 0.87 5.29 -10.97
C LEU A 173 2.32 4.96 -11.34
N ILE A 174 3.06 5.91 -11.93
CA ILE A 174 4.50 5.78 -12.15
C ILE A 174 5.25 6.19 -10.88
N ILE A 175 6.17 5.33 -10.45
CA ILE A 175 7.08 5.61 -9.33
C ILE A 175 8.22 6.49 -9.86
N THR A 176 8.21 7.76 -9.49
CA THR A 176 9.25 8.74 -9.88
C THR A 176 10.42 8.77 -8.92
N ASP A 177 10.14 8.61 -7.63
CA ASP A 177 11.11 8.61 -6.54
C ASP A 177 11.05 7.26 -5.85
N ILE A 178 12.21 6.70 -5.53
CA ILE A 178 12.29 5.38 -4.91
C ILE A 178 11.95 5.51 -3.41
N PRO A 179 10.85 4.89 -2.93
CA PRO A 179 10.42 5.01 -1.55
C PRO A 179 11.27 4.11 -0.66
N HIS A 180 11.57 4.46 0.58
CA HIS A 180 12.34 3.56 1.47
C HIS A 180 11.53 2.34 1.90
N VAL A 181 10.21 2.50 1.93
CA VAL A 181 9.25 1.45 2.24
C VAL A 181 8.16 1.44 1.17
N PHE A 182 7.97 0.29 0.52
CA PHE A 182 6.81 0.06 -0.33
C PHE A 182 5.88 -0.93 0.36
N PHE A 183 4.67 -0.47 0.64
CA PHE A 183 3.66 -1.17 1.42
C PHE A 183 2.42 -1.49 0.58
N ALA A 184 1.89 -2.70 0.72
CA ALA A 184 0.56 -3.06 0.23
C ALA A 184 -0.26 -3.73 1.35
N GLY A 185 -1.43 -3.18 1.67
CA GLY A 185 -2.34 -3.77 2.65
C GLY A 185 -3.27 -4.81 2.04
N ASN A 186 -4.20 -5.29 2.86
CA ASN A 186 -5.26 -6.24 2.48
C ASN A 186 -4.75 -7.53 1.79
N GLN A 187 -3.57 -8.02 2.17
CA GLN A 187 -3.02 -9.24 1.60
C GLN A 187 -3.44 -10.50 2.40
N PRO A 188 -3.27 -11.73 1.90
CA PRO A 188 -3.69 -12.93 2.64
C PRO A 188 -2.82 -13.28 3.86
N LYS A 189 -1.58 -12.77 3.92
CA LYS A 189 -0.62 -13.04 4.99
C LYS A 189 0.33 -11.86 5.16
N PHE A 190 0.92 -11.74 6.35
CA PHE A 190 2.03 -10.84 6.60
C PHE A 190 3.31 -11.37 5.98
N GLU A 191 4.06 -10.51 5.28
CA GLU A 191 5.41 -10.80 4.81
C GLU A 191 6.20 -9.51 4.59
N THR A 192 7.50 -9.56 4.87
CA THR A 192 8.43 -8.45 4.62
C THR A 192 9.67 -8.94 3.90
N ARG A 193 10.30 -8.05 3.13
CA ARG A 193 11.56 -8.33 2.44
C ARG A 193 12.39 -7.07 2.31
N VAL A 194 13.64 -7.16 2.74
CA VAL A 194 14.65 -6.14 2.45
C VAL A 194 15.29 -6.48 1.10
N ILE A 195 15.28 -5.54 0.16
CA ILE A 195 15.98 -5.66 -1.11
C ILE A 195 17.15 -4.67 -1.16
N ASN A 196 18.25 -5.06 -1.79
CA ASN A 196 19.39 -4.20 -2.04
C ASN A 196 19.27 -3.60 -3.43
N ILE A 197 19.34 -2.27 -3.54
CA ILE A 197 19.46 -1.61 -4.84
C ILE A 197 20.94 -1.43 -5.14
N ASP A 198 21.57 -2.45 -5.71
CA ASP A 198 22.98 -2.43 -6.08
C ASP A 198 23.19 -1.70 -7.39
N LYS A 199 23.74 -0.48 -7.35
CA LYS A 199 24.15 0.24 -8.58
C LYS A 199 25.48 0.96 -8.55
N THR A 200 26.06 1.22 -7.41
CA THR A 200 27.40 1.83 -7.36
C THR A 200 28.15 1.28 -6.16
N ASN A 201 29.44 1.00 -6.32
CA ASN A 201 30.38 0.54 -5.28
C ASN A 201 30.58 1.56 -4.12
N LEU A 202 29.63 2.47 -3.89
CA LEU A 202 29.77 3.65 -3.04
C LEU A 202 28.74 3.74 -1.91
N SER A 203 27.66 2.94 -1.92
CA SER A 203 26.69 2.92 -0.80
C SER A 203 25.65 1.81 -0.97
N ASN A 204 25.53 0.93 0.03
CA ASN A 204 24.44 -0.04 0.13
C ASN A 204 23.16 0.70 0.50
N HIS A 205 22.23 0.86 -0.45
CA HIS A 205 20.89 1.35 -0.14
C HIS A 205 19.95 0.14 0.01
N HIS A 206 19.31 0.07 1.17
CA HIS A 206 18.33 -0.95 1.51
C HIS A 206 16.93 -0.39 1.35
N MET A 207 16.04 -1.24 0.90
CA MET A 207 14.63 -0.94 0.65
C MET A 207 13.78 -1.98 1.31
N ASN A 208 12.70 -1.57 1.96
CA ASN A 208 11.79 -2.47 2.64
C ASN A 208 10.52 -2.64 1.82
N LEU A 209 10.25 -3.87 1.40
CA LEU A 209 8.97 -4.27 0.84
C LEU A 209 8.16 -4.92 1.95
N MET A 210 6.90 -4.55 2.04
CA MET A 210 6.03 -5.02 3.12
C MET A 210 4.62 -5.28 2.58
N ILE A 211 4.09 -6.44 2.92
CA ILE A 211 2.68 -6.75 2.74
C ILE A 211 2.03 -7.03 4.09
N GLN A 212 0.86 -6.43 4.32
CA GLN A 212 0.10 -6.60 5.56
C GLN A 212 -1.15 -7.41 5.30
N PRO A 213 -1.49 -8.35 6.20
CA PRO A 213 -2.65 -9.17 6.01
C PRO A 213 -3.93 -8.36 6.20
N VAL A 214 -5.02 -8.81 5.58
CA VAL A 214 -6.37 -8.50 6.02
C VAL A 214 -6.54 -9.02 7.45
N GLN A 215 -6.92 -8.16 8.39
CA GLN A 215 -7.10 -8.55 9.79
C GLN A 215 -8.57 -8.85 10.09
N ASN A 216 -8.90 -10.08 10.48
CA ASN A 216 -10.24 -10.42 10.97
C ASN A 216 -10.34 -10.08 12.47
N TYR A 217 -10.73 -8.84 12.79
CA TYR A 217 -10.79 -8.33 14.17
C TYR A 217 -11.92 -8.95 15.03
N LEU A 218 -12.69 -9.91 14.50
CA LEU A 218 -13.68 -10.66 15.28
C LEU A 218 -13.07 -11.80 16.11
N GLN A 219 -11.82 -12.22 15.83
CA GLN A 219 -11.08 -13.22 16.59
C GLN A 219 -10.40 -12.64 17.84
N GLY A 220 -11.16 -11.90 18.66
CA GLY A 220 -10.77 -11.54 20.03
C GLY A 220 -9.68 -10.46 20.16
N PHE A 221 -9.82 -9.67 21.24
CA PHE A 221 -8.97 -8.52 21.56
C PHE A 221 -7.47 -8.84 21.78
N ILE A 222 -7.10 -10.12 21.94
CA ILE A 222 -5.74 -10.57 22.28
C ILE A 222 -4.89 -10.80 21.02
N GLU A 223 -5.47 -11.38 19.95
CA GLU A 223 -4.78 -11.53 18.65
C GLU A 223 -4.53 -10.17 17.99
N ILE A 224 -5.43 -9.21 18.20
CA ILE A 224 -5.25 -7.81 17.76
C ILE A 224 -3.98 -7.20 18.37
N VAL A 225 -3.70 -7.46 19.66
CA VAL A 225 -2.49 -6.94 20.30
C VAL A 225 -1.26 -7.63 19.72
N GLU A 226 -1.22 -8.98 19.64
CA GLU A 226 -0.07 -9.71 19.10
C GLU A 226 0.21 -9.43 17.61
N HIS A 227 -0.81 -9.23 16.77
CA HIS A 227 -0.66 -8.90 15.34
C HIS A 227 -0.35 -7.42 15.07
N LEU A 228 -0.79 -6.50 15.92
CA LEU A 228 -0.29 -5.11 15.94
C LEU A 228 1.14 -5.03 16.51
N THR A 229 1.64 -6.10 17.13
CA THR A 229 3.03 -6.23 17.64
C THR A 229 4.00 -6.69 16.55
N VAL A 230 3.63 -6.66 15.26
CA VAL A 230 4.61 -6.83 14.18
C VAL A 230 5.32 -5.50 13.96
N TRP A 231 6.27 -5.24 14.85
CA TRP A 231 7.16 -4.10 14.80
C TRP A 231 8.03 -4.19 13.56
N LEU A 232 8.01 -3.14 12.76
CA LEU A 232 9.20 -2.74 12.03
C LEU A 232 9.91 -1.72 12.92
N GLU A 233 11.04 -2.12 13.50
CA GLU A 233 12.10 -1.20 13.91
C GLU A 233 12.66 -0.57 12.61
N LEU A 234 11.89 0.31 11.99
CA LEU A 234 12.39 1.18 10.94
C LEU A 234 12.76 2.48 11.61
N GLU A 235 14.04 2.85 11.56
CA GLU A 235 14.47 4.19 11.92
C GLU A 235 13.92 5.19 10.88
N ILE A 236 12.82 5.87 11.19
CA ILE A 236 12.11 6.79 10.27
C ILE A 236 12.52 8.25 10.52
N PRO A 237 13.05 9.03 9.57
CA PRO A 237 13.47 10.41 9.82
C PRO A 237 12.35 11.32 10.36
N SER A 238 12.78 12.34 11.10
CA SER A 238 11.98 13.18 11.99
C SER A 238 10.68 13.76 11.40
N TYR A 239 9.56 13.37 12.01
CA TYR A 239 8.29 14.14 12.01
C TYR A 239 8.42 15.39 12.88
N ASN A 240 7.95 16.53 12.37
CA ASN A 240 7.78 17.78 13.13
C ASN A 240 6.47 17.69 13.94
N ASP A 241 6.62 17.79 15.27
CA ASP A 241 5.64 18.25 16.26
C ASP A 241 4.18 17.77 16.10
N SER A 242 3.92 16.51 16.45
CA SER A 242 2.96 16.11 17.50
C SER A 242 2.54 14.64 17.33
N ASN A 243 2.85 13.82 18.34
CA ASN A 243 2.43 12.43 18.60
C ASN A 243 3.18 11.30 17.86
N ASP A 244 3.62 10.33 18.68
CA ASP A 244 4.64 9.31 18.37
C ASP A 244 4.10 8.04 17.70
N PHE A 245 2.85 8.07 17.22
CA PHE A 245 2.18 6.93 16.62
C PHE A 245 1.24 7.40 15.52
N CYS A 246 1.46 6.93 14.30
CA CYS A 246 0.52 7.07 13.20
C CYS A 246 -0.01 5.67 12.85
N ILE A 247 -1.32 5.47 13.02
CA ILE A 247 -2.00 4.26 12.55
C ILE A 247 -2.46 4.53 11.13
N VAL A 248 -1.83 3.87 10.15
CA VAL A 248 -2.39 3.85 8.80
C VAL A 248 -3.47 2.78 8.78
N VAL A 249 -4.73 3.22 8.79
CA VAL A 249 -5.88 2.32 8.72
C VAL A 249 -6.42 2.28 7.30
N GLN A 250 -6.43 1.09 6.72
CA GLN A 250 -7.16 0.81 5.49
C GLN A 250 -8.49 0.13 5.81
N ASN A 251 -9.58 0.78 5.42
CA ASN A 251 -10.92 0.22 5.48
C ASN A 251 -11.22 -0.53 4.17
N GLU A 252 -12.00 -1.60 4.22
CA GLU A 252 -12.49 -2.28 3.02
C GLU A 252 -13.86 -2.90 3.33
N ILE A 253 -14.91 -2.42 2.67
CA ILE A 253 -16.31 -2.87 2.88
C ILE A 253 -16.73 -3.91 1.83
N LEU A 254 -16.44 -5.19 1.97
CA LEU A 254 -16.76 -6.20 0.93
C LEU A 254 -18.17 -6.07 0.31
N ASP A 255 -18.23 -6.10 -1.03
CA ASP A 255 -19.47 -6.39 -1.77
C ASP A 255 -19.79 -7.90 -1.68
N GLU A 256 -21.09 -8.23 -1.68
CA GLU A 256 -21.60 -9.59 -1.65
C GLU A 256 -20.93 -10.46 -2.72
N ILE A 257 -20.28 -11.54 -2.29
CA ILE A 257 -20.02 -12.68 -3.18
C ILE A 257 -21.39 -13.31 -3.45
N ALA A 258 -21.92 -13.08 -4.66
CA ALA A 258 -23.05 -13.81 -5.20
C ALA A 258 -22.68 -15.24 -5.59
#